data_AF-A0A9P4LP61-F1
#
_entry.id   AF-A0A9P4LP61-F1
#
_cell.length_a   1.000
_cell.length_b   1.000
_cell.length_c   1.000
_cell.angle_alpha   90.00
_cell.angle_beta   90.00
_cell.angle_gamma   90.00
#
_symmetry.space_group_name_H-M   'P 1'
#
loop_
_entity.id
_entity.type
_entity.pdbx_description
1 polymer ?
#
loop_
_entity_poly.entity_id
_entity_poly.type
_entity_poly.pdbx_seq_one_letter_code
_entity_poly.pdbx_strand_id
1 'polypeptide(L)'
;TPYKIHIKGQPFRITHNLYSALQELRLPDQERLLWVDAMSNNQYNNTEKGSQVQMMRDIYEKAERTIAWLGESARSTNFTFDFLHQFRNSGADGKDDFWKKRTNLPQWRRIAWELDDLLEYEWWKRAWIIQE
;
A
#
# COMPACT_ATOMS: atom_id res chain seq x y z
N THR A 1 -13.47 -17.88 -0.75
CA THR A 1 -14.14 -18.07 0.57
C THR A 1 -13.71 -16.95 1.50
N PRO A 2 -14.60 -16.29 2.25
CA PRO A 2 -14.19 -15.20 3.16
C PRO A 2 -13.36 -15.75 4.32
N TYR A 3 -12.27 -15.05 4.65
CA TYR A 3 -11.40 -15.37 5.79
C TYR A 3 -12.05 -14.87 7.08
N LYS A 4 -11.68 -15.48 8.22
CA LYS A 4 -12.26 -15.14 9.53
C LYS A 4 -11.17 -14.68 10.50
N ILE A 5 -11.46 -13.59 11.20
CA ILE A 5 -10.70 -13.09 12.36
C ILE A 5 -11.66 -12.93 13.54
N HIS A 6 -11.13 -12.72 14.75
CA HIS A 6 -11.94 -12.44 15.94
C HIS A 6 -11.76 -10.99 16.36
N ILE A 7 -12.87 -10.28 16.56
CA ILE A 7 -12.89 -8.91 17.09
C ILE A 7 -13.64 -8.97 18.42
N LYS A 8 -12.97 -8.64 19.53
CA LYS A 8 -13.56 -8.73 20.88
C LYS A 8 -14.22 -10.09 21.14
N GLY A 9 -13.60 -11.17 20.65
CA GLY A 9 -14.09 -12.55 20.77
C GLY A 9 -15.17 -12.97 19.77
N GLN A 10 -15.67 -12.06 18.92
CA GLN A 10 -16.71 -12.37 17.94
C GLN A 10 -16.12 -12.62 16.55
N PRO A 11 -16.59 -13.64 15.81
CA PRO A 11 -16.09 -13.94 14.47
C PRO A 11 -16.49 -12.83 13.49
N PHE A 12 -15.52 -12.31 12.75
CA PHE A 12 -15.70 -11.28 11.74
C PHE A 12 -15.10 -11.74 10.42
N ARG A 13 -15.82 -11.52 9.32
CA ARG A 13 -15.41 -11.95 7.98
C ARG A 13 -14.65 -10.83 7.27
N ILE A 14 -13.51 -11.18 6.69
CA ILE A 14 -12.67 -10.24 5.93
C ILE A 14 -12.33 -10.79 4.54
N THR A 15 -11.92 -9.88 3.66
CA THR A 15 -11.41 -10.22 2.33
C THR A 15 -10.06 -10.93 2.41
N HIS A 16 -9.68 -11.64 1.36
CA HIS A 16 -8.35 -12.23 1.24
C HIS A 16 -7.25 -11.19 1.41
N ASN A 17 -7.38 -10.05 0.71
CA ASN A 17 -6.37 -9.00 0.72
C ASN A 17 -6.06 -8.50 2.15
N LEU A 18 -7.10 -8.25 2.95
CA LEU A 18 -6.91 -7.82 4.34
C LEU A 18 -6.34 -8.96 5.20
N TYR A 19 -6.79 -10.19 4.98
CA TYR A 19 -6.27 -11.33 5.73
C TYR A 19 -4.76 -11.51 5.52
N SER A 20 -4.31 -11.49 4.26
CA SER A 20 -2.90 -11.63 3.90
C SER A 20 -2.06 -10.49 4.46
N ALA A 21 -2.55 -9.25 4.36
CA ALA A 21 -1.88 -8.09 4.97
C ALA A 21 -1.69 -8.25 6.48
N LEU A 22 -2.74 -8.69 7.20
CA LEU A 22 -2.68 -8.89 8.65
C LEU A 22 -1.71 -10.02 9.03
N GLN A 23 -1.61 -11.08 8.22
CA GLN A 23 -0.63 -12.16 8.46
C GLN A 23 0.81 -11.66 8.31
N GLU A 24 1.10 -10.94 7.22
CA GLU A 24 2.45 -10.40 6.95
C GLU A 24 2.86 -9.30 7.94
N LEU A 25 1.92 -8.50 8.40
CA LEU A 25 2.18 -7.46 9.40
C LEU A 25 2.23 -8.01 10.84
N ARG A 26 1.84 -9.27 11.08
CA ARG A 26 1.87 -9.85 12.42
C ARG A 26 3.32 -10.07 12.87
N LEU A 27 3.64 -9.59 14.05
CA LEU A 27 4.92 -9.90 14.68
C LEU A 27 4.82 -11.28 15.36
N PRO A 28 5.87 -12.12 15.28
CA PRO A 28 5.80 -13.50 15.76
C PRO A 28 5.67 -13.62 17.27
N ASP A 29 6.17 -12.63 18.01
CA ASP A 29 6.43 -12.68 19.45
C ASP A 29 5.79 -11.53 20.24
N GLN A 30 5.12 -10.60 19.58
CA GLN A 30 4.54 -9.42 20.22
C GLN A 30 3.24 -8.96 19.56
N GLU A 31 2.40 -8.30 20.36
CA GLU A 31 1.20 -7.66 19.85
C GLU A 31 1.54 -6.43 19.01
N ARG A 32 0.70 -6.17 18.00
CA ARG A 32 0.84 -5.01 17.13
C ARG A 32 -0.49 -4.28 17.05
N LEU A 33 -0.46 -2.98 17.37
CA LEU A 33 -1.63 -2.12 17.18
C LEU A 33 -1.66 -1.64 15.72
N LEU A 34 -2.71 -2.01 15.01
CA LEU A 34 -2.95 -1.61 13.63
C LEU A 34 -4.32 -0.94 13.53
N TRP A 35 -4.35 0.20 12.84
CA TRP A 35 -5.59 0.77 12.35
C TRP A 35 -5.82 0.31 10.91
N VAL A 36 -7.03 -0.16 10.61
CA VAL A 36 -7.38 -0.75 9.31
C VAL A 36 -8.64 -0.07 8.76
N ASP A 37 -8.45 0.74 7.73
CA ASP A 37 -9.52 1.48 7.04
C ASP A 37 -10.66 0.55 6.57
N ALA A 38 -10.31 -0.62 6.02
CA ALA A 38 -11.24 -1.61 5.50
C ALA A 38 -12.17 -2.22 6.56
N MET A 39 -11.83 -2.10 7.86
CA MET A 39 -12.67 -2.59 8.97
C MET A 39 -13.43 -1.46 9.68
N SER A 40 -12.95 -0.23 9.60
CA SER A 40 -13.51 0.92 10.31
C SER A 40 -14.65 1.62 9.57
N ASN A 41 -14.98 1.20 8.35
CA ASN A 41 -15.89 1.93 7.49
C ASN A 41 -17.27 1.24 7.39
N ASN A 42 -18.24 1.68 8.21
CA ASN A 42 -19.65 1.36 7.97
C ASN A 42 -20.16 2.20 6.79
N GLN A 43 -19.84 1.75 5.57
CA GLN A 43 -20.08 2.43 4.29
C GLN A 43 -21.56 2.74 3.98
N TYR A 44 -22.50 2.29 4.81
CA TYR A 44 -23.94 2.47 4.62
C TYR A 44 -24.50 3.78 5.22
N ASN A 45 -23.69 4.56 5.94
CA ASN A 45 -24.14 5.82 6.55
C ASN A 45 -23.50 7.04 5.86
N ASN A 46 -24.19 7.62 4.88
CA ASN A 46 -23.70 8.78 4.14
C ASN A 46 -23.53 10.04 5.00
N THR A 47 -24.22 10.15 6.13
CA THR A 47 -24.14 11.30 7.05
C THR A 47 -22.80 11.34 7.82
N GLU A 48 -22.09 10.22 7.93
CA GLU A 48 -20.79 10.11 8.64
C GLU A 48 -19.57 10.31 7.73
N LYS A 49 -19.72 10.55 6.43
CA LYS A 49 -18.57 10.67 5.51
C LYS A 49 -17.69 11.88 5.83
N GLY A 50 -18.28 13.03 6.18
CA GLY A 50 -17.52 14.25 6.50
C GLY A 50 -16.68 14.12 7.78
N SER A 51 -17.26 13.53 8.83
CA SER A 51 -16.56 13.29 10.10
C SER A 51 -15.51 12.19 9.98
N GLN A 52 -15.77 11.15 9.18
CA GLN A 52 -14.77 10.11 8.91
C GLN A 52 -13.57 10.63 8.12
N VAL A 53 -13.78 11.52 7.14
CA VAL A 53 -12.66 12.13 6.39
C VAL A 53 -11.78 12.99 7.31
N GLN A 54 -12.39 13.79 8.21
CA GLN A 54 -11.62 14.52 9.22
C GLN A 54 -10.86 13.59 10.16
N MET A 55 -11.48 12.49 10.58
CA MET A 55 -10.84 11.49 11.42
C MET A 55 -9.68 10.78 10.70
N MET A 56 -9.79 10.51 9.40
CA MET A 56 -8.70 9.94 8.62
C MET A 56 -7.48 10.85 8.59
N ARG A 57 -7.66 12.16 8.43
CA ARG A 57 -6.57 13.13 8.54
C ARG A 57 -5.86 13.00 9.88
N ASP A 58 -6.61 13.04 10.97
CA ASP A 58 -6.05 12.93 12.32
C ASP A 58 -5.35 11.60 12.56
N ILE A 59 -5.89 10.49 12.02
CA ILE A 59 -5.30 9.16 12.13
C ILE A 59 -3.97 9.10 11.39
N TYR A 60 -3.92 9.59 10.15
CA TYR A 60 -2.67 9.62 9.38
C TYR A 60 -1.64 10.57 10.02
N GLU A 61 -2.07 11.70 10.57
CA GLU A 61 -1.21 12.66 11.25
C GLU A 61 -0.63 12.08 12.56
N LYS A 62 -1.41 11.28 13.30
CA LYS A 62 -1.01 10.69 14.59
C LYS A 62 -0.39 9.31 14.47
N ALA A 63 -0.46 8.67 13.31
CA ALA A 63 0.12 7.35 13.09
C ALA A 63 1.65 7.43 13.15
N GLU A 64 2.29 6.52 13.90
CA GLU A 64 3.75 6.41 13.88
C GLU A 64 4.25 6.11 12.46
N ARG A 65 3.52 5.24 11.75
CA ARG A 65 3.79 4.85 10.35
C ARG A 65 2.51 4.50 9.64
N THR A 66 2.46 4.83 8.36
CA THR A 66 1.39 4.42 7.44
C THR A 66 1.92 3.36 6.50
N ILE A 67 1.19 2.24 6.37
CA ILE A 67 1.58 1.12 5.51
C ILE A 67 0.59 1.03 4.35
N ALA A 68 1.10 1.19 3.13
CA ALA A 68 0.34 0.90 1.92
C ALA A 68 0.51 -0.57 1.56
N TRP A 69 -0.55 -1.36 1.72
CA TRP A 69 -0.56 -2.77 1.34
C TRP A 69 -0.96 -2.92 -0.14
N LEU A 70 0.02 -3.25 -0.98
CA LEU A 70 -0.17 -3.39 -2.43
C LEU A 70 -0.68 -4.78 -2.83
N GLY A 71 -0.75 -5.73 -1.89
CA GLY A 71 -1.03 -7.13 -2.16
C GLY A 71 0.10 -8.02 -1.67
N GLU A 72 -0.13 -9.33 -1.69
CA GLU A 72 0.97 -10.29 -1.56
C GLU A 72 2.01 -10.00 -2.64
N SER A 73 3.28 -10.30 -2.39
CA SER A 73 4.37 -10.05 -3.33
C SER A 73 4.14 -10.78 -4.65
N ALA A 74 3.35 -10.17 -5.54
CA ALA A 74 3.07 -10.67 -6.87
C ALA A 74 4.20 -10.14 -7.74
N ARG A 75 5.23 -10.95 -7.96
CA ARG A 75 6.29 -10.86 -9.01
C ARG A 75 7.03 -9.51 -9.22
N SER A 76 6.64 -8.40 -8.63
CA SER A 76 7.44 -7.17 -8.57
C SER A 76 8.59 -7.47 -7.63
N THR A 77 9.75 -7.68 -8.24
CA THR A 77 10.92 -8.15 -7.52
C THR A 77 11.54 -7.01 -6.73
N ASN A 78 12.37 -7.34 -5.72
CA ASN A 78 13.23 -6.37 -5.02
C ASN A 78 13.88 -5.37 -5.98
N PHE A 79 14.16 -5.81 -7.22
CA PHE A 79 14.72 -5.02 -8.30
C PHE A 79 13.92 -3.75 -8.66
N THR A 80 12.59 -3.80 -8.69
CA THR A 80 11.76 -2.62 -9.02
C THR A 80 11.76 -1.62 -7.88
N PHE A 81 11.67 -2.09 -6.63
CA PHE A 81 11.80 -1.22 -5.45
C PHE A 81 13.22 -0.65 -5.29
N ASP A 82 14.26 -1.44 -5.59
CA ASP A 82 15.65 -0.98 -5.62
C ASP A 82 15.86 0.09 -6.68
N PHE A 83 15.22 -0.07 -7.85
CA PHE A 83 15.24 0.91 -8.92
C PHE A 83 14.59 2.22 -8.48
N LEU A 84 13.38 2.16 -7.90
CA LEU A 84 12.66 3.33 -7.38
C LEU A 84 13.45 4.02 -6.26
N HIS A 85 14.12 3.26 -5.40
CA HIS A 85 14.97 3.79 -4.35
C HIS A 85 16.17 4.55 -4.93
N GLN A 86 16.84 4.00 -5.94
CA GLN A 86 17.93 4.68 -6.64
C GLN A 86 17.43 5.93 -7.38
N PHE A 87 16.24 5.89 -7.96
CA PHE A 87 15.62 7.05 -8.62
C PHE A 87 15.34 8.17 -7.63
N ARG A 88 14.69 7.87 -6.50
CA ARG A 88 14.40 8.84 -5.43
C ARG A 88 15.67 9.53 -4.95
N ASN A 89 16.76 8.78 -4.81
CA ASN A 89 18.02 9.29 -4.29
C ASN A 89 18.90 9.94 -5.38
N SER A 90 18.50 9.90 -6.65
CA SER A 90 19.14 10.71 -7.69
C SER A 90 18.65 12.15 -7.54
N GLY A 91 19.59 13.08 -7.28
CA GLY A 91 19.29 14.51 -7.18
C GLY A 91 18.58 15.05 -8.42
N ALA A 92 18.01 16.27 -8.36
CA ALA A 92 17.19 16.83 -9.44
C ALA A 92 17.89 16.78 -10.82
N ASP A 93 19.16 17.17 -10.89
CA ASP A 93 19.99 17.13 -12.11
C ASP A 93 20.37 15.69 -12.54
N GLY A 94 20.27 14.74 -11.61
CA GLY A 94 20.61 13.34 -11.82
C GLY A 94 19.46 12.48 -12.34
N LYS A 95 18.20 12.97 -12.33
CA LYS A 95 17.03 12.18 -12.73
C LYS A 95 16.96 11.94 -14.23
N ASP A 96 17.25 12.95 -15.04
CA ASP A 96 17.29 12.80 -16.50
C ASP A 96 18.41 11.84 -16.92
N ASP A 97 19.58 11.98 -16.31
CA ASP A 97 20.72 11.12 -16.52
C ASP A 97 20.48 9.69 -16.00
N PHE A 98 19.74 9.57 -14.90
CA PHE A 98 19.31 8.29 -14.33
C PHE A 98 18.46 7.51 -15.32
N TRP A 99 17.46 8.16 -15.94
CA TRP A 99 16.60 7.52 -16.93
C TRP A 99 17.40 7.18 -18.18
N LYS A 100 18.18 8.11 -18.75
CA LYS A 100 18.98 7.89 -19.96
C LYS A 100 19.97 6.73 -19.82
N LYS A 101 20.60 6.57 -18.66
CA LYS A 101 21.57 5.49 -18.40
C LYS A 101 20.91 4.14 -18.22
N ARG A 102 19.66 4.11 -17.71
CA ARG A 102 18.99 2.86 -17.32
C ARG A 102 17.98 2.35 -18.34
N THR A 103 17.37 3.22 -19.16
CA THR A 103 16.44 2.82 -20.23
C THR A 103 17.12 2.03 -21.35
N ASN A 104 18.43 2.18 -21.49
CA ASN A 104 19.25 1.43 -22.46
C ASN A 104 19.73 0.06 -21.93
N LEU A 105 19.47 -0.29 -20.66
CA LEU A 105 19.90 -1.57 -20.12
C LEU A 105 19.00 -2.71 -20.64
N PRO A 106 19.55 -3.91 -20.90
CA PRO A 106 18.76 -5.07 -21.33
C PRO A 106 17.62 -5.41 -20.35
N GLN A 107 17.84 -5.20 -19.05
CA GLN A 107 16.83 -5.38 -18.01
C GLN A 107 15.73 -4.31 -17.97
N TRP A 108 15.86 -3.19 -18.69
CA TRP A 108 14.88 -2.10 -18.66
C TRP A 108 13.48 -2.55 -19.03
N ARG A 109 13.34 -3.40 -20.06
CA ARG A 109 12.05 -3.93 -20.48
C ARG A 109 11.32 -4.66 -19.36
N ARG A 110 12.08 -5.36 -18.50
CA ARG A 110 11.54 -6.05 -17.33
C ARG A 110 11.14 -5.06 -16.24
N ILE A 111 11.97 -4.05 -15.94
CA ILE A 111 11.64 -3.00 -14.96
C ILE A 111 10.39 -2.24 -15.41
N ALA A 112 10.32 -1.83 -16.67
CA ALA A 112 9.20 -1.11 -17.24
C ALA A 112 7.90 -1.93 -17.12
N TRP A 113 7.95 -3.24 -17.42
CA TRP A 113 6.80 -4.11 -17.27
C TRP A 113 6.39 -4.34 -15.81
N GLU A 114 7.34 -4.54 -14.89
CA GLU A 114 7.04 -4.67 -13.46
C GLU A 114 6.49 -3.36 -12.85
N LEU A 115 6.95 -2.20 -13.34
CA LEU A 115 6.39 -0.89 -12.96
C LEU A 115 4.97 -0.71 -13.51
N ASP A 116 4.72 -1.09 -14.76
CA ASP A 116 3.41 -1.04 -15.40
C ASP A 116 2.41 -1.90 -14.62
N ASP A 117 2.77 -3.16 -14.35
CA ASP A 117 1.97 -4.08 -13.52
C ASP A 117 1.70 -3.50 -12.12
N LEU A 118 2.72 -2.91 -11.47
CA LEU A 118 2.55 -2.27 -10.16
C LEU A 118 1.57 -1.12 -10.21
N LEU A 119 1.63 -0.26 -11.23
CA LEU A 119 0.75 0.91 -11.40
C LEU A 119 -0.68 0.51 -11.78
N GLU A 120 -0.88 -0.67 -12.36
CA GLU A 120 -2.21 -1.20 -12.66
C GLU A 120 -2.96 -1.70 -11.42
N TYR A 121 -2.29 -1.83 -10.27
CA TYR A 121 -2.91 -2.30 -9.04
C TYR A 121 -4.11 -1.43 -8.66
N GLU A 122 -5.20 -2.08 -8.26
CA GLU A 122 -6.45 -1.44 -7.82
C GLU A 122 -6.26 -0.44 -6.68
N TRP A 123 -5.14 -0.51 -5.97
CA TRP A 123 -4.76 0.54 -5.03
C TRP A 123 -4.67 1.89 -5.75
N TRP A 124 -3.79 2.05 -6.75
CA TRP A 124 -3.51 3.31 -7.45
C TRP A 124 -4.73 3.97 -8.11
N LYS A 125 -5.79 3.20 -8.38
CA LYS A 125 -7.05 3.69 -8.95
C LYS A 125 -7.96 4.40 -7.94
N ARG A 126 -7.62 4.38 -6.65
CA ARG A 126 -8.43 5.01 -5.59
C ARG A 126 -8.17 6.51 -5.53
N ALA A 127 -9.25 7.29 -5.49
CA ALA A 127 -9.22 8.75 -5.46
C ALA A 127 -8.35 9.36 -4.33
N TRP A 128 -8.15 8.64 -3.22
CA TRP A 128 -7.44 9.13 -2.03
C TRP A 128 -5.91 8.95 -2.07
N ILE A 129 -5.35 8.42 -3.17
CA ILE A 129 -3.89 8.23 -3.29
C ILE A 129 -3.19 9.45 -3.83
N ILE A 130 -3.89 10.27 -4.62
CA ILE A 130 -3.40 11.57 -5.03
C ILE A 130 -3.66 12.51 -3.84
N GLN A 131 -2.65 12.67 -2.98
CA GLN A 131 -2.65 13.75 -2.00
C GLN A 131 -2.20 15.03 -2.72
N GLU A 132 -3.02 16.08 -2.61
CA GLU A 132 -2.67 17.44 -3.03
C GLU A 132 -1.53 18.02 -2.17
#